data_AF-A0A424RF80-F1
#
_entry.id   AF-A0A424RF80-F1
#
_cell.length_a   1.000
_cell.length_b   1.000
_cell.length_c   1.000
_cell.angle_alpha   90.00
_cell.angle_beta   90.00
_cell.angle_gamma   90.00
#
_symmetry.space_group_name_H-M   'P 1'
#
loop_
_entity.id
_entity.type
_entity.pdbx_description
1 polymer ?
#
loop_
_entity_poly.entity_id
_entity_poly.type
_entity_poly.pdbx_seq_one_letter_code
_entity_poly.pdbx_strand_id
1 'polypeptide(L)'
;MVFLRVAQLSGIQKRSCSHLLLLLVIVGCENEVWNNPHAPAEDMSKIMYREFTSPPKHLDPLRSYNLDEATLIDQIYEPPLEYHYLKRPYELKPLTLRKLPKVEHLDQDGLVLFGKKKQPAFSRYTFKIKKGVMYQPHPAFATRDNGEAFYAFTNLASASEYKKLKDFKKLGTKELVADDYIYQIKRMADPSLQFPIWDIVSEYIVGLKEMRQAVKIFREEDPKAWLNLNKLPLLGVRKIDRYTFSVTLNGIYPQFKYWLAFHFFAPIPMEVDRFYHLPGQQQKNITLDLHPVGTGAFMMTKHDASSEIVLEKNPNYREEYYPSQGEPSDRGNRLLDDSGEELPFIDKIVFRLEKEAIPLWTKFLQGYYDRAAINSDSFDQSVNVSVDGIALSDEMKKKGVNLITAIEPATYYVGFNMLDPIVGGYSERNRKLRQAISIVYDEEEFISIFRNGRGEVAMSPIPPGIFGYQQGEY
;
A
#
# COMPACT_ATOMS: atom_id res chain seq x y z
N MET A 1 53.48 -9.21 35.47
CA MET A 1 54.82 -8.67 35.81
C MET A 1 55.09 -7.42 34.98
N VAL A 2 54.49 -6.29 35.34
CA VAL A 2 54.98 -4.91 35.08
C VAL A 2 54.41 -4.06 36.21
N PHE A 3 55.28 -3.28 36.85
CA PHE A 3 55.13 -2.67 38.17
C PHE A 3 54.16 -1.47 38.22
N LEU A 4 53.34 -1.42 39.28
CA LEU A 4 52.77 -0.19 39.82
C LEU A 4 53.89 0.74 40.32
N ARG A 5 53.85 2.02 39.93
CA ARG A 5 54.49 3.11 40.68
C ARG A 5 53.40 3.96 41.32
N VAL A 6 53.20 3.71 42.61
CA VAL A 6 52.46 4.60 43.52
C VAL A 6 53.39 5.76 43.85
N ALA A 7 53.05 6.96 43.37
CA ALA A 7 53.61 8.20 43.89
C ALA A 7 52.63 8.75 44.93
N GLN A 8 53.05 8.72 46.19
CA GLN A 8 52.42 9.46 47.27
C GLN A 8 52.60 10.96 47.02
N LEU A 9 51.50 11.69 46.90
CA LEU A 9 51.45 13.11 47.20
C LEU A 9 50.50 13.30 48.38
N SER A 10 51.13 13.57 49.52
CA SER A 10 50.52 13.97 50.77
C SER A 10 50.03 15.42 50.67
N GLY A 11 48.83 15.64 51.21
CA GLY A 11 48.34 16.94 51.62
C GLY A 11 47.68 17.77 50.52
N ILE A 12 46.34 17.85 50.57
CA ILE A 12 45.57 19.11 50.52
C ILE A 12 44.06 18.76 50.66
N GLN A 13 43.48 19.31 51.74
CA GLN A 13 42.06 19.66 51.96
C GLN A 13 40.94 18.67 51.63
N LYS A 14 40.34 18.15 52.72
CA LYS A 14 39.00 17.53 52.85
C LYS A 14 37.81 18.45 52.48
N ARG A 15 37.91 19.33 51.48
CA ARG A 15 36.81 20.24 51.09
C ARG A 15 36.35 20.15 49.63
N SER A 16 36.99 19.32 48.79
CA SER A 16 36.61 19.22 47.37
C SER A 16 35.81 17.96 46.96
N CYS A 17 35.58 17.00 47.85
CA CYS A 17 34.79 15.81 47.49
C CYS A 17 33.28 16.06 47.37
N SER A 18 32.75 17.11 48.01
CA SER A 18 31.30 17.38 47.95
C SER A 18 30.86 18.09 46.67
N HIS A 19 31.78 18.78 45.98
CA HIS A 19 31.47 19.44 44.70
C HIS A 19 31.73 18.52 43.50
N LEU A 20 32.66 17.56 43.61
CA LEU A 20 32.88 16.56 42.57
C LEU A 20 31.75 15.52 42.50
N LEU A 21 31.14 15.19 43.65
CA LEU A 21 29.97 14.30 43.69
C LEU A 21 28.70 14.99 43.15
N LEU A 22 28.60 16.32 43.26
CA LEU A 22 27.47 17.09 42.70
C LEU A 22 27.58 17.29 41.18
N LEU A 23 28.81 17.35 40.65
CA LEU A 23 29.07 17.39 39.20
C LEU A 23 28.81 16.06 38.49
N LEU A 24 28.95 14.92 39.19
CA LEU A 24 28.61 13.60 38.65
C LEU A 24 27.09 13.34 38.57
N VAL A 25 26.27 14.07 39.33
CA VAL A 25 24.81 13.91 39.31
C VAL A 25 24.16 14.72 38.17
N ILE A 26 24.86 15.72 37.61
CA ILE A 26 24.32 16.58 36.53
C ILE A 26 24.59 15.99 35.13
N VAL A 27 25.52 15.04 34.99
CA VAL A 27 25.82 14.36 33.71
C VAL A 27 24.87 13.16 33.45
N GLY A 28 23.97 12.85 34.38
CA GLY A 28 23.00 11.74 34.24
C GLY A 28 21.67 12.09 33.58
N CYS A 29 21.48 13.33 33.10
CA CYS A 29 20.26 13.78 32.44
C CYS A 29 20.45 13.92 30.92
N GLU A 30 21.09 12.96 30.27
CA GLU A 30 20.89 12.77 28.83
C GLU A 30 19.73 11.81 28.65
N ASN A 31 18.60 12.31 28.15
CA ASN A 31 17.42 11.52 27.77
C ASN A 31 17.69 10.61 26.53
N GLU A 32 18.95 10.41 26.16
CA GLU A 32 19.32 9.51 25.08
C GLU A 32 19.39 8.07 25.59
N VAL A 33 18.53 7.24 25.02
CA VAL A 33 18.56 5.80 25.22
C VAL A 33 19.86 5.28 24.62
N TRP A 34 20.84 4.94 25.47
CA TRP A 34 22.20 4.55 25.07
C TRP A 34 22.25 3.38 24.07
N ASN A 35 21.20 2.55 24.04
CA ASN A 35 21.03 1.40 23.15
C ASN A 35 20.00 1.64 22.03
N ASN A 36 19.75 2.88 21.61
CA ASN A 36 18.88 3.15 20.47
C ASN A 36 19.52 2.61 19.16
N PRO A 37 18.86 1.67 18.45
CA PRO A 37 19.40 1.12 17.20
C PRO A 37 19.28 2.07 15.99
N HIS A 38 18.63 3.22 16.18
CA HIS A 38 18.49 4.26 15.17
C HIS A 38 19.42 5.43 15.49
N ALA A 39 19.92 6.07 14.43
CA ALA A 39 20.61 7.34 14.59
C ALA A 39 19.66 8.36 15.27
N PRO A 40 20.18 9.28 16.10
CA PRO A 40 19.37 10.33 16.70
C PRO A 40 18.57 11.06 15.61
N ALA A 41 17.26 11.23 15.84
CA ALA A 41 16.42 11.97 14.90
C ALA A 41 16.85 13.44 14.92
N GLU A 42 17.36 13.95 13.79
CA GLU A 42 17.92 15.30 13.70
C GLU A 42 16.89 16.40 14.04
N ASP A 43 15.58 16.14 13.86
CA ASP A 43 14.52 17.17 13.87
C ASP A 43 13.30 16.88 14.79
N MET A 44 13.42 16.05 15.84
CA MET A 44 12.27 15.64 16.70
C MET A 44 11.08 15.01 15.94
N SER A 45 11.28 14.63 14.67
CA SER A 45 10.28 14.04 13.78
C SER A 45 9.72 12.73 14.35
N LYS A 46 8.42 12.51 14.20
CA LYS A 46 7.79 11.23 14.55
C LYS A 46 8.03 10.21 13.44
N ILE A 47 8.95 9.28 13.67
CA ILE A 47 9.35 8.26 12.70
C ILE A 47 8.77 6.91 13.11
N MET A 48 8.18 6.21 12.15
CA MET A 48 7.83 4.80 12.28
C MET A 48 8.87 3.93 11.54
N TYR A 49 9.38 2.90 12.20
CA TYR A 49 10.32 1.93 11.65
C TYR A 49 9.61 0.60 11.38
N ARG A 50 9.74 0.15 10.14
CA ARG A 50 9.16 -1.09 9.64
C ARG A 50 10.16 -1.89 8.81
N GLU A 51 9.81 -3.14 8.59
CA GLU A 51 10.53 -4.10 7.79
C GLU A 51 9.85 -4.34 6.43
N PHE A 52 10.63 -4.79 5.46
CA PHE A 52 10.14 -5.52 4.29
C PHE A 52 11.06 -6.73 4.06
N THR A 53 10.48 -7.88 3.73
CA THR A 53 11.22 -9.14 3.61
C THR A 53 11.71 -9.40 2.19
N SER A 54 11.06 -8.79 1.20
CA SER A 54 11.45 -8.89 -0.20
C SER A 54 11.38 -7.52 -0.89
N PRO A 55 12.37 -7.17 -1.74
CA PRO A 55 12.32 -5.92 -2.49
C PRO A 55 11.04 -5.84 -3.33
N PRO A 56 10.30 -4.71 -3.29
CA PRO A 56 9.10 -4.54 -4.10
C PRO A 56 9.45 -4.65 -5.59
N LYS A 57 8.61 -5.35 -6.35
CA LYS A 57 8.80 -5.53 -7.80
C LYS A 57 8.10 -4.42 -8.58
N HIS A 58 6.92 -4.02 -8.11
CA HIS A 58 6.10 -3.03 -8.76
C HIS A 58 5.61 -1.96 -7.78
N LEU A 59 5.84 -0.69 -8.11
CA LEU A 59 5.28 0.47 -7.41
C LEU A 59 4.33 1.30 -8.29
N ASP A 60 4.08 0.86 -9.53
CA ASP A 60 3.00 1.39 -10.36
C ASP A 60 1.66 0.84 -9.85
N PRO A 61 0.67 1.69 -9.56
CA PRO A 61 -0.59 1.27 -8.98
C PRO A 61 -1.41 0.41 -9.93
N LEU A 62 -1.11 0.38 -11.23
CA LEU A 62 -1.79 -0.52 -12.16
C LEU A 62 -1.18 -1.94 -12.16
N ARG A 63 0.09 -2.07 -11.75
CA ARG A 63 0.89 -3.31 -11.83
C ARG A 63 0.94 -4.06 -10.52
N SER A 64 1.02 -3.33 -9.41
CA SER A 64 1.19 -3.92 -8.09
C SER A 64 -0.03 -4.76 -7.71
N TYR A 65 0.20 -6.03 -7.35
CA TYR A 65 -0.86 -6.96 -6.93
C TYR A 65 -0.34 -7.96 -5.90
N ASN A 66 0.43 -7.46 -4.94
CA ASN A 66 0.82 -8.20 -3.75
C ASN A 66 0.70 -7.32 -2.51
N LEU A 67 0.58 -7.97 -1.34
CA LEU A 67 0.33 -7.30 -0.07
C LEU A 67 1.51 -6.44 0.38
N ASP A 68 2.74 -6.92 0.20
CA ASP A 68 3.95 -6.22 0.63
C ASP A 68 4.09 -4.86 -0.06
N GLU A 69 3.90 -4.82 -1.38
CA GLU A 69 3.89 -3.57 -2.15
C GLU A 69 2.72 -2.66 -1.75
N ALA A 70 1.52 -3.22 -1.52
CA ALA A 70 0.36 -2.45 -1.05
C ALA A 70 0.65 -1.72 0.26
N THR A 71 1.42 -2.32 1.19
CA THR A 71 1.83 -1.63 2.43
C THR A 71 2.65 -0.36 2.21
N LEU A 72 3.31 -0.24 1.04
CA LEU A 72 4.06 0.94 0.62
C LEU A 72 3.18 1.89 -0.20
N ILE A 73 2.55 1.38 -1.24
CA ILE A 73 1.94 2.22 -2.29
C ILE A 73 0.58 2.79 -1.89
N ASP A 74 -0.15 2.16 -0.97
CA ASP A 74 -1.44 2.66 -0.48
C ASP A 74 -1.30 3.89 0.43
N GLN A 75 -0.06 4.19 0.86
CA GLN A 75 0.25 5.45 1.55
C GLN A 75 0.41 6.63 0.57
N ILE A 76 0.64 6.32 -0.71
CA ILE A 76 1.02 7.28 -1.76
C ILE A 76 -0.14 7.50 -2.72
N TYR A 77 -0.81 6.43 -3.13
CA TYR A 77 -1.92 6.48 -4.08
C TYR A 77 -3.26 6.45 -3.38
N GLU A 78 -4.17 7.32 -3.80
CA GLU A 78 -5.52 7.36 -3.25
C GLU A 78 -6.57 7.00 -4.32
N PRO A 79 -7.17 5.80 -4.23
CA PRO A 79 -8.29 5.44 -5.08
C PRO A 79 -9.54 6.30 -4.79
N PRO A 80 -10.62 6.18 -5.59
CA PRO A 80 -11.86 6.93 -5.38
C PRO A 80 -12.48 6.75 -3.98
N LEU A 81 -12.45 5.51 -3.48
CA LEU A 81 -13.04 5.08 -2.23
C LEU A 81 -11.97 4.47 -1.31
N GLU A 82 -12.33 4.27 -0.06
CA GLU A 82 -11.56 3.52 0.93
C GLU A 82 -12.53 2.77 1.86
N TYR A 83 -11.99 1.92 2.73
CA TYR A 83 -12.79 1.32 3.79
C TYR A 83 -12.72 2.13 5.08
N HIS A 84 -13.84 2.21 5.79
CA HIS A 84 -13.86 2.71 7.15
C HIS A 84 -13.22 1.67 8.08
N TYR A 85 -11.98 1.92 8.51
CA TYR A 85 -11.16 0.94 9.22
C TYR A 85 -11.62 0.62 10.65
N LEU A 86 -12.52 1.41 11.24
CA LEU A 86 -13.15 1.12 12.55
C LEU A 86 -14.60 0.61 12.49
N LYS A 87 -15.18 0.37 11.30
CA LYS A 87 -16.57 -0.11 11.20
C LYS A 87 -16.61 -1.56 10.76
N ARG A 88 -17.45 -2.37 11.43
CA ARG A 88 -17.66 -3.78 11.11
C ARG A 88 -19.17 -4.07 10.98
N PRO A 89 -19.66 -4.69 9.89
CA PRO A 89 -18.91 -5.13 8.71
C PRO A 89 -18.24 -3.96 7.97
N TYR A 90 -17.15 -4.24 7.25
CA TYR A 90 -16.38 -3.18 6.59
C TYR A 90 -17.25 -2.36 5.62
N GLU A 91 -17.27 -1.05 5.82
CA GLU A 91 -18.05 -0.12 5.00
C GLU A 91 -17.16 0.69 4.06
N LEU A 92 -17.54 0.80 2.80
CA LEU A 92 -16.90 1.73 1.86
C LEU A 92 -17.29 3.18 2.19
N LYS A 93 -16.29 4.06 2.26
CA LYS A 93 -16.47 5.51 2.35
C LYS A 93 -15.73 6.22 1.22
N PRO A 94 -16.11 7.47 0.88
CA PRO A 94 -15.38 8.28 -0.10
C PRO A 94 -13.98 8.65 0.42
N LEU A 95 -12.93 8.44 -0.40
CA LEU A 95 -11.57 8.91 -0.11
C LEU A 95 -11.30 10.23 -0.83
N THR A 96 -11.15 10.18 -2.15
CA THR A 96 -10.96 11.36 -3.02
C THR A 96 -12.27 11.86 -3.63
N LEU A 97 -13.36 11.09 -3.52
CA LEU A 97 -14.70 11.51 -3.93
C LEU A 97 -15.42 12.31 -2.84
N ARG A 98 -16.38 13.15 -3.25
CA ARG A 98 -17.28 13.87 -2.33
C ARG A 98 -18.33 12.96 -1.70
N LYS A 99 -18.69 11.88 -2.38
CA LYS A 99 -19.70 10.89 -1.97
C LYS A 99 -19.52 9.61 -2.80
N LEU A 100 -20.18 8.53 -2.39
CA LEU A 100 -20.23 7.30 -3.18
C LEU A 100 -20.79 7.61 -4.59
N PRO A 101 -20.29 6.93 -5.65
CA PRO A 101 -20.74 7.19 -7.01
C PRO A 101 -22.25 7.01 -7.18
N LYS A 102 -22.88 7.90 -7.94
CA LYS A 102 -24.29 7.72 -8.32
C LYS A 102 -24.36 6.65 -9.41
N VAL A 103 -25.19 5.63 -9.20
CA VAL A 103 -25.42 4.56 -10.18
C VAL A 103 -26.76 4.77 -10.88
N GLU A 104 -26.75 4.77 -12.21
CA GLU A 104 -27.93 4.81 -13.06
C GLU A 104 -27.95 3.56 -13.94
N HIS A 105 -29.12 2.91 -14.05
CA HIS A 105 -29.32 1.74 -14.90
C HIS A 105 -29.88 2.19 -16.25
N LEU A 106 -29.32 1.69 -17.34
CA LEU A 106 -29.65 2.13 -18.70
C LEU A 106 -30.15 0.96 -19.56
N ASP A 107 -31.00 1.27 -20.55
CA ASP A 107 -31.36 0.35 -21.62
C ASP A 107 -30.32 0.32 -22.75
N GLN A 108 -30.62 -0.43 -23.82
CA GLN A 108 -29.74 -0.58 -24.99
C GLN A 108 -29.49 0.76 -25.72
N ASP A 109 -30.43 1.70 -25.63
CA ASP A 109 -30.34 3.02 -26.25
C ASP A 109 -29.62 4.04 -25.34
N GLY A 110 -29.20 3.61 -24.14
CA GLY A 110 -28.50 4.45 -23.16
C GLY A 110 -29.42 5.38 -22.37
N LEU A 111 -30.74 5.16 -22.41
CA LEU A 111 -31.74 5.90 -21.65
C LEU A 111 -31.88 5.34 -20.23
N VAL A 112 -32.13 6.22 -19.27
CA VAL A 112 -32.27 5.83 -17.85
C VAL A 112 -33.56 5.02 -17.67
N LEU A 113 -33.40 3.82 -17.10
CA LEU A 113 -34.50 2.96 -16.73
C LEU A 113 -35.10 3.41 -15.39
N PHE A 114 -36.43 3.54 -15.37
CA PHE A 114 -37.21 3.79 -14.15
C PHE A 114 -37.97 2.51 -13.74
N GLY A 115 -37.78 2.06 -12.51
CA GLY A 115 -38.47 0.90 -11.93
C GLY A 115 -37.67 -0.42 -11.95
N LYS A 116 -38.09 -1.38 -11.11
CA LYS A 116 -37.31 -2.59 -10.77
C LYS A 116 -37.43 -3.77 -11.75
N LYS A 117 -38.23 -3.67 -12.83
CA LYS A 117 -38.68 -4.85 -13.61
C LYS A 117 -37.89 -5.16 -14.89
N LYS A 118 -36.98 -4.29 -15.35
CA LYS A 118 -36.18 -4.54 -16.57
C LYS A 118 -34.72 -4.77 -16.21
N GLN A 119 -34.12 -5.83 -16.74
CA GLN A 119 -32.67 -6.02 -16.66
C GLN A 119 -32.00 -4.91 -17.49
N PRO A 120 -31.07 -4.14 -16.90
CA PRO A 120 -30.41 -3.06 -17.61
C PRO A 120 -29.33 -3.60 -18.55
N ALA A 121 -29.21 -2.96 -19.72
CA ALA A 121 -28.12 -3.23 -20.64
C ALA A 121 -26.80 -2.65 -20.12
N PHE A 122 -26.85 -1.53 -19.39
CA PHE A 122 -25.67 -0.88 -18.83
C PHE A 122 -25.90 -0.31 -17.44
N SER A 123 -24.81 -0.11 -16.70
CA SER A 123 -24.79 0.64 -15.43
C SER A 123 -23.80 1.79 -15.53
N ARG A 124 -24.28 3.03 -15.38
CA ARG A 124 -23.46 4.25 -15.41
C ARG A 124 -23.16 4.73 -14.00
N TYR A 125 -21.89 4.74 -13.64
CA TYR A 125 -21.35 5.28 -12.40
C TYR A 125 -20.91 6.71 -12.65
N THR A 126 -21.43 7.67 -11.88
CA THR A 126 -21.00 9.09 -11.92
C THR A 126 -20.21 9.44 -10.67
N PHE A 127 -19.00 9.92 -10.88
CA PHE A 127 -18.00 10.24 -9.87
C PHE A 127 -17.91 11.75 -9.70
N LYS A 128 -17.89 12.22 -8.45
CA LYS A 128 -17.69 13.64 -8.11
C LYS A 128 -16.50 13.76 -7.17
N ILE A 129 -15.43 14.38 -7.64
CA ILE A 129 -14.13 14.48 -6.96
C ILE A 129 -14.16 15.63 -5.94
N LYS A 130 -13.47 15.47 -4.80
CA LYS A 130 -13.17 16.55 -3.86
C LYS A 130 -12.29 17.60 -4.57
N LYS A 131 -12.54 18.88 -4.30
CA LYS A 131 -11.66 19.95 -4.81
C LYS A 131 -10.46 20.11 -3.89
N GLY A 132 -9.35 20.63 -4.42
CA GLY A 132 -8.15 20.91 -3.63
C GLY A 132 -7.36 19.68 -3.19
N VAL A 133 -7.65 18.49 -3.72
CA VAL A 133 -6.79 17.32 -3.54
C VAL A 133 -5.55 17.52 -4.41
N MET A 134 -4.37 17.55 -3.81
CA MET A 134 -3.13 17.91 -4.49
C MET A 134 -2.19 16.72 -4.59
N TYR A 135 -1.50 16.59 -5.72
CA TYR A 135 -0.41 15.64 -5.86
C TYR A 135 0.81 16.07 -5.05
N GLN A 136 1.61 15.10 -4.63
CA GLN A 136 2.92 15.36 -4.03
C GLN A 136 3.82 16.21 -4.95
N PRO A 137 4.78 16.98 -4.41
CA PRO A 137 5.77 17.68 -5.21
C PRO A 137 6.53 16.73 -6.14
N HIS A 138 6.55 17.02 -7.45
CA HIS A 138 7.21 16.15 -8.42
C HIS A 138 7.72 16.92 -9.65
N PRO A 139 8.84 16.51 -10.29
CA PRO A 139 9.35 17.11 -11.53
C PRO A 139 8.36 17.07 -12.70
N ALA A 140 7.49 16.06 -12.75
CA ALA A 140 6.50 15.90 -13.81
C ALA A 140 5.53 17.10 -13.91
N PHE A 141 5.30 17.79 -12.79
CA PHE A 141 4.41 18.94 -12.69
C PHE A 141 5.15 20.28 -12.76
N ALA A 142 6.47 20.27 -12.88
CA ALA A 142 7.22 21.51 -13.04
C ALA A 142 6.89 22.16 -14.39
N THR A 143 6.51 23.44 -14.35
CA THR A 143 6.21 24.24 -15.54
C THR A 143 7.16 25.41 -15.71
N ARG A 144 7.29 25.90 -16.93
CA ARG A 144 7.91 27.19 -17.27
C ARG A 144 6.87 28.31 -17.18
N ASP A 145 7.32 29.56 -17.29
CA ASP A 145 6.44 30.73 -17.21
C ASP A 145 5.35 30.75 -18.30
N ASN A 146 5.58 30.08 -19.43
CA ASN A 146 4.62 29.92 -20.52
C ASN A 146 3.61 28.77 -20.31
N GLY A 147 3.66 28.07 -19.18
CA GLY A 147 2.78 26.95 -18.85
C GLY A 147 3.19 25.59 -19.43
N GLU A 148 4.26 25.53 -20.24
CA GLU A 148 4.78 24.26 -20.76
C GLU A 148 5.56 23.47 -19.68
N ALA A 149 5.71 22.16 -19.91
CA ALA A 149 6.52 21.32 -19.04
C ALA A 149 7.97 21.83 -18.98
N PHE A 150 8.51 21.96 -17.78
CA PHE A 150 9.89 22.40 -17.57
C PHE A 150 10.88 21.42 -18.20
N TYR A 151 10.67 20.13 -17.94
CA TYR A 151 11.42 19.01 -18.49
C TYR A 151 10.71 18.43 -19.72
N ALA A 152 11.26 18.69 -20.91
CA ALA A 152 10.69 18.28 -22.20
C ALA A 152 11.80 17.81 -23.15
N PHE A 153 12.51 16.75 -22.76
CA PHE A 153 13.60 16.17 -23.54
C PHE A 153 13.09 15.49 -24.81
N THR A 154 13.77 15.71 -25.93
CA THR A 154 13.42 15.09 -27.23
C THR A 154 14.40 13.99 -27.63
N ASN A 155 15.55 13.88 -26.97
CA ASN A 155 16.56 12.85 -27.23
C ASN A 155 17.44 12.58 -25.99
N LEU A 156 18.24 11.52 -26.05
CA LEU A 156 19.12 11.09 -24.96
C LEU A 156 20.18 12.14 -24.57
N ALA A 157 20.68 12.92 -25.52
CA ALA A 157 21.69 13.95 -25.24
C ALA A 157 21.13 15.04 -24.33
N SER A 158 19.89 15.49 -24.59
CA SER A 158 19.21 16.49 -23.75
C SER A 158 18.87 16.00 -22.34
N ALA A 159 18.84 14.68 -22.11
CA ALA A 159 18.57 14.08 -20.81
C ALA A 159 19.86 13.68 -20.06
N SER A 160 21.05 13.89 -20.62
CA SER A 160 22.31 13.33 -20.12
C SER A 160 22.72 13.81 -18.72
N GLU A 161 22.35 15.04 -18.37
CA GLU A 161 22.63 15.64 -17.05
C GLU A 161 21.79 15.05 -15.91
N TYR A 162 20.66 14.42 -16.22
CA TYR A 162 19.72 13.86 -15.24
C TYR A 162 19.93 12.36 -15.11
N LYS A 163 20.69 11.92 -14.10
CA LYS A 163 21.07 10.52 -13.90
C LYS A 163 20.18 9.81 -12.89
N LYS A 164 19.64 10.54 -11.93
CA LYS A 164 18.76 10.07 -10.85
C LYS A 164 17.60 11.05 -10.69
N LEU A 165 16.47 10.61 -10.10
CA LEU A 165 15.30 11.47 -9.90
C LEU A 165 15.63 12.76 -9.13
N LYS A 166 16.56 12.70 -8.17
CA LYS A 166 17.02 13.87 -7.39
C LYS A 166 17.75 14.94 -8.19
N ASP A 167 18.16 14.67 -9.42
CA ASP A 167 18.84 15.65 -10.29
C ASP A 167 17.82 16.65 -10.85
N PHE A 168 16.52 16.31 -10.86
CA PHE A 168 15.44 17.20 -11.24
C PHE A 168 15.07 18.16 -10.11
N LYS A 169 15.77 19.30 -10.04
CA LYS A 169 15.63 20.27 -8.95
C LYS A 169 14.35 21.09 -8.95
N LYS A 170 13.75 21.33 -10.12
CA LYS A 170 12.51 22.10 -10.21
C LYS A 170 11.35 21.14 -9.97
N LEU A 171 10.58 21.40 -8.93
CA LEU A 171 9.38 20.64 -8.60
C LEU A 171 8.15 21.50 -8.86
N GLY A 172 7.02 20.84 -9.16
CA GLY A 172 5.70 21.44 -9.17
C GLY A 172 4.70 20.53 -8.46
N THR A 173 3.44 20.95 -8.46
CA THR A 173 2.30 20.14 -8.02
C THR A 173 1.13 20.38 -8.95
N LYS A 174 0.11 19.52 -8.87
CA LYS A 174 -1.11 19.57 -9.67
C LYS A 174 -2.29 19.25 -8.76
N GLU A 175 -3.42 19.92 -8.98
CA GLU A 175 -4.70 19.53 -8.38
C GLU A 175 -5.28 18.32 -9.14
N LEU A 176 -5.73 17.32 -8.40
CA LEU A 176 -6.43 16.15 -8.93
C LEU A 176 -7.72 16.55 -9.66
N VAL A 177 -7.86 16.07 -10.89
CA VAL A 177 -9.02 16.34 -11.75
C VAL A 177 -9.56 15.07 -12.41
N ALA A 178 -10.74 15.17 -13.00
CA ALA A 178 -11.41 14.08 -13.70
C ALA A 178 -10.54 13.45 -14.80
N ASP A 179 -9.74 14.25 -15.50
CA ASP A 179 -8.87 13.74 -16.56
C ASP A 179 -7.83 12.73 -16.04
N ASP A 180 -7.42 12.81 -14.78
CA ASP A 180 -6.40 11.92 -14.21
C ASP A 180 -6.95 10.51 -13.96
N TYR A 181 -8.20 10.41 -13.50
CA TYR A 181 -8.91 9.13 -13.43
C TYR A 181 -9.18 8.54 -14.81
N ILE A 182 -9.62 9.38 -15.76
CA ILE A 182 -9.87 8.94 -17.14
C ILE A 182 -8.57 8.43 -17.76
N TYR A 183 -7.46 9.13 -17.55
CA TYR A 183 -6.15 8.71 -18.04
C TYR A 183 -5.71 7.39 -17.41
N GLN A 184 -5.86 7.20 -16.09
CA GLN A 184 -5.58 5.92 -15.44
C GLN A 184 -6.43 4.78 -16.00
N ILE A 185 -7.75 4.97 -16.19
CA ILE A 185 -8.61 3.92 -16.75
C ILE A 185 -8.17 3.58 -18.18
N LYS A 186 -7.73 4.58 -18.95
CA LYS A 186 -7.15 4.36 -20.27
C LYS A 186 -5.82 3.59 -20.20
N ARG A 187 -4.98 3.81 -19.18
CA ARG A 187 -3.74 3.03 -18.97
C ARG A 187 -4.03 1.54 -18.81
N MET A 188 -5.18 1.16 -18.24
CA MET A 188 -5.60 -0.26 -18.13
C MET A 188 -5.66 -0.97 -19.49
N ALA A 189 -5.86 -0.24 -20.59
CA ALA A 189 -5.88 -0.78 -21.95
C ALA A 189 -4.48 -1.07 -22.52
N ASP A 190 -3.40 -0.58 -21.91
CA ASP A 190 -2.05 -0.80 -22.41
C ASP A 190 -1.52 -2.19 -22.02
N PRO A 191 -1.28 -3.10 -22.99
CA PRO A 191 -0.79 -4.45 -22.70
C PRO A 191 0.61 -4.46 -22.06
N SER A 192 1.43 -3.43 -22.28
CA SER A 192 2.79 -3.35 -21.70
C SER A 192 2.77 -3.19 -20.18
N LEU A 193 1.67 -2.65 -19.64
CA LEU A 193 1.49 -2.48 -18.20
C LEU A 193 1.01 -3.75 -17.50
N GLN A 194 0.66 -4.83 -18.22
CA GLN A 194 0.35 -6.14 -17.63
C GLN A 194 -0.68 -6.08 -16.48
N PHE A 195 -1.76 -5.31 -16.67
CA PHE A 195 -2.80 -5.13 -15.66
C PHE A 195 -3.37 -6.48 -15.16
N PRO A 196 -3.18 -6.85 -13.87
CA PRO A 196 -3.43 -8.22 -13.40
C PRO A 196 -4.87 -8.71 -13.49
N ILE A 197 -5.86 -7.81 -13.36
CA ILE A 197 -7.29 -8.15 -13.38
C ILE A 197 -7.97 -7.75 -14.70
N TRP A 198 -7.18 -7.62 -15.77
CA TRP A 198 -7.67 -7.23 -17.09
C TRP A 198 -8.89 -8.05 -17.56
N ASP A 199 -8.84 -9.37 -17.42
CA ASP A 199 -9.89 -10.28 -17.91
C ASP A 199 -11.22 -10.08 -17.18
N ILE A 200 -11.21 -9.49 -15.98
CA ILE A 200 -12.44 -9.15 -15.26
C ILE A 200 -12.92 -7.77 -15.68
N VAL A 201 -12.05 -6.76 -15.59
CA VAL A 201 -12.42 -5.36 -15.80
C VAL A 201 -12.82 -5.07 -17.25
N SER A 202 -12.16 -5.71 -18.21
CA SER A 202 -12.41 -5.50 -19.64
C SER A 202 -13.72 -6.08 -20.15
N GLU A 203 -14.33 -7.03 -19.43
CA GLU A 203 -15.68 -7.52 -19.74
C GLU A 203 -16.75 -6.47 -19.43
N TYR A 204 -16.51 -5.66 -18.40
CA TYR A 204 -17.50 -4.72 -17.89
C TYR A 204 -17.33 -3.32 -18.46
N ILE A 205 -16.13 -2.73 -18.48
CA ILE A 205 -15.97 -1.34 -18.94
C ILE A 205 -16.17 -1.27 -20.46
N VAL A 206 -17.23 -0.55 -20.88
CA VAL A 206 -17.59 -0.39 -22.30
C VAL A 206 -16.44 0.24 -23.09
N GLY A 207 -16.03 -0.38 -24.19
CA GLY A 207 -14.98 0.15 -25.07
C GLY A 207 -13.53 -0.16 -24.65
N LEU A 208 -13.31 -0.83 -23.50
CA LEU A 208 -11.95 -1.05 -23.00
C LEU A 208 -11.16 -2.05 -23.86
N LYS A 209 -11.81 -3.11 -24.35
CA LYS A 209 -11.21 -4.12 -25.23
C LYS A 209 -10.82 -3.52 -26.58
N GLU A 210 -11.69 -2.72 -27.17
CA GLU A 210 -11.49 -2.00 -28.42
C GLU A 210 -10.33 -1.01 -28.29
N MET A 211 -10.26 -0.28 -27.17
CA MET A 211 -9.13 0.59 -26.90
C MET A 211 -7.81 -0.19 -26.81
N ARG A 212 -7.79 -1.36 -26.16
CA ARG A 212 -6.56 -2.19 -26.10
C ARG A 212 -6.12 -2.65 -27.48
N GLN A 213 -7.04 -2.96 -28.39
CA GLN A 213 -6.70 -3.28 -29.78
C GLN A 213 -6.04 -2.08 -30.47
N ALA A 214 -6.59 -0.87 -30.31
CA ALA A 214 -5.98 0.34 -30.85
C ALA A 214 -4.57 0.58 -30.27
N VAL A 215 -4.40 0.43 -28.95
CA VAL A 215 -3.10 0.59 -28.29
C VAL A 215 -2.09 -0.46 -28.79
N LYS A 216 -2.51 -1.71 -29.00
CA LYS A 216 -1.64 -2.76 -29.57
C LYS A 216 -1.05 -2.34 -30.92
N ILE A 217 -1.86 -1.80 -31.82
CA ILE A 217 -1.39 -1.33 -33.14
C ILE A 217 -0.31 -0.25 -32.98
N PHE A 218 -0.52 0.74 -32.11
CA PHE A 218 0.51 1.75 -31.84
C PHE A 218 1.81 1.15 -31.24
N ARG A 219 1.68 0.14 -30.38
CA ARG A 219 2.82 -0.53 -29.74
C ARG A 219 3.61 -1.42 -30.70
N GLU A 220 3.01 -1.89 -31.79
CA GLU A 220 3.72 -2.63 -32.84
C GLU A 220 4.68 -1.72 -33.61
N GLU A 221 4.30 -0.45 -33.81
CA GLU A 221 5.14 0.55 -34.49
C GLU A 221 6.26 1.08 -33.58
N ASP A 222 5.92 1.46 -32.33
CA ASP A 222 6.90 1.90 -31.33
C ASP A 222 6.60 1.32 -29.94
N PRO A 223 7.20 0.17 -29.59
CA PRO A 223 6.93 -0.52 -28.33
C PRO A 223 7.29 0.27 -27.07
N LYS A 224 8.20 1.26 -27.18
CA LYS A 224 8.78 1.96 -26.01
C LYS A 224 8.46 3.44 -25.97
N ALA A 225 7.96 4.04 -27.04
CA ALA A 225 7.57 5.44 -27.02
C ALA A 225 6.44 5.72 -26.03
N TRP A 226 6.41 6.96 -25.56
CA TRP A 226 5.24 7.46 -24.86
C TRP A 226 4.03 7.56 -25.82
N LEU A 227 2.92 6.93 -25.44
CA LEU A 227 1.65 7.07 -26.15
C LEU A 227 0.72 7.96 -25.33
N ASN A 228 0.37 9.14 -25.86
CA ASN A 228 -0.59 10.02 -25.19
C ASN A 228 -2.02 9.44 -25.33
N LEU A 229 -2.47 8.72 -24.30
CA LEU A 229 -3.76 8.04 -24.26
C LEU A 229 -4.96 9.01 -24.33
N ASN A 230 -4.77 10.32 -24.07
CA ASN A 230 -5.84 11.29 -24.25
C ASN A 230 -6.31 11.40 -25.70
N LYS A 231 -5.46 11.03 -26.67
CA LYS A 231 -5.80 11.02 -28.10
C LYS A 231 -6.67 9.82 -28.50
N LEU A 232 -6.76 8.79 -27.66
CA LEU A 232 -7.55 7.59 -27.95
C LEU A 232 -8.94 7.68 -27.29
N PRO A 233 -10.01 7.32 -28.02
CA PRO A 233 -11.35 7.28 -27.45
C PRO A 233 -11.51 6.09 -26.51
N LEU A 234 -12.34 6.26 -25.48
CA LEU A 234 -12.82 5.18 -24.61
C LEU A 234 -14.32 5.38 -24.41
N LEU A 235 -15.14 4.58 -25.11
CA LEU A 235 -16.60 4.80 -25.20
C LEU A 235 -17.29 4.83 -23.84
N GLY A 236 -16.93 3.93 -22.94
CA GLY A 236 -17.54 3.80 -21.62
C GLY A 236 -17.15 4.90 -20.64
N VAL A 237 -16.17 5.75 -20.94
CA VAL A 237 -15.65 6.74 -19.99
C VAL A 237 -15.81 8.15 -20.55
N ARG A 238 -16.50 9.00 -19.81
CA ARG A 238 -16.84 10.36 -20.25
C ARG A 238 -16.53 11.39 -19.19
N LYS A 239 -15.79 12.43 -19.59
CA LYS A 239 -15.66 13.66 -18.80
C LYS A 239 -16.98 14.44 -18.82
N ILE A 240 -17.45 14.85 -17.66
CA ILE A 240 -18.62 15.72 -17.53
C ILE A 240 -18.15 17.16 -17.28
N ASP A 241 -17.24 17.35 -16.33
CA ASP A 241 -16.58 18.63 -16.04
C ASP A 241 -15.19 18.37 -15.42
N ARG A 242 -14.54 19.40 -14.87
CA ARG A 242 -13.20 19.29 -14.26
C ARG A 242 -13.14 18.31 -13.09
N TYR A 243 -14.22 18.15 -12.33
CA TYR A 243 -14.29 17.32 -11.11
C TYR A 243 -15.33 16.20 -11.22
N THR A 244 -15.94 16.01 -12.39
CA THR A 244 -16.98 15.01 -12.61
C THR A 244 -16.69 14.20 -13.86
N PHE A 245 -16.71 12.87 -13.73
CA PHE A 245 -16.65 11.94 -14.86
C PHE A 245 -17.63 10.78 -14.64
N SER A 246 -17.90 10.02 -15.69
CA SER A 246 -18.72 8.82 -15.62
C SER A 246 -18.03 7.63 -16.26
N VAL A 247 -18.24 6.44 -15.68
CA VAL A 247 -17.84 5.14 -16.23
C VAL A 247 -19.09 4.31 -16.46
N THR A 248 -19.25 3.76 -17.65
CA THR A 248 -20.38 2.93 -18.06
C THR A 248 -19.92 1.49 -18.17
N LEU A 249 -20.64 0.60 -17.49
CA LEU A 249 -20.39 -0.84 -17.47
C LEU A 249 -21.45 -1.60 -18.29
N ASN A 250 -21.08 -2.71 -18.90
CA ASN A 250 -21.97 -3.72 -19.45
C ASN A 250 -22.77 -4.37 -18.31
N GLY A 251 -24.10 -4.38 -18.42
CA GLY A 251 -25.01 -5.01 -17.47
C GLY A 251 -24.93 -4.44 -16.05
N ILE A 252 -25.08 -5.32 -15.06
CA ILE A 252 -24.94 -5.01 -13.63
C ILE A 252 -23.72 -5.75 -13.08
N TYR A 253 -22.81 -5.00 -12.45
CA TYR A 253 -21.66 -5.57 -11.74
C TYR A 253 -21.54 -4.92 -10.35
N PRO A 254 -22.23 -5.48 -9.33
CA PRO A 254 -22.25 -4.88 -7.98
C PRO A 254 -20.87 -4.82 -7.31
N GLN A 255 -19.97 -5.73 -7.66
CA GLN A 255 -18.62 -5.80 -7.11
C GLN A 255 -17.72 -4.66 -7.60
N PHE A 256 -18.11 -3.93 -8.66
CA PHE A 256 -17.34 -2.80 -9.19
C PHE A 256 -16.96 -1.77 -8.11
N LYS A 257 -17.87 -1.51 -7.17
CA LYS A 257 -17.62 -0.54 -6.09
C LYS A 257 -16.43 -0.91 -5.20
N TYR A 258 -16.09 -2.19 -5.06
CA TYR A 258 -14.96 -2.64 -4.25
C TYR A 258 -13.64 -2.41 -4.97
N TRP A 259 -13.61 -2.53 -6.30
CA TRP A 259 -12.44 -2.15 -7.10
C TRP A 259 -12.10 -0.66 -7.00
N LEU A 260 -13.11 0.18 -6.76
CA LEU A 260 -12.90 1.62 -6.55
C LEU A 260 -12.21 1.97 -5.23
N ALA A 261 -11.99 0.99 -4.35
CA ALA A 261 -11.15 1.15 -3.16
C ALA A 261 -9.75 0.53 -3.33
N PHE A 262 -9.45 0.00 -4.50
CA PHE A 262 -8.18 -0.64 -4.81
C PHE A 262 -7.29 0.32 -5.64
N HIS A 263 -5.97 0.31 -5.39
CA HIS A 263 -5.01 1.24 -5.99
C HIS A 263 -4.99 1.21 -7.52
N PHE A 264 -5.44 0.12 -8.18
CA PHE A 264 -5.65 0.08 -9.63
C PHE A 264 -6.44 1.27 -10.19
N PHE A 265 -7.38 1.82 -9.41
CA PHE A 265 -8.21 2.97 -9.77
C PHE A 265 -7.69 4.30 -9.24
N ALA A 266 -6.53 4.34 -8.58
CA ALA A 266 -5.91 5.58 -8.15
C ALA A 266 -5.45 6.43 -9.35
N PRO A 267 -5.63 7.76 -9.31
CA PRO A 267 -5.50 8.60 -10.49
C PRO A 267 -4.03 8.83 -10.84
N ILE A 268 -3.66 8.53 -12.09
CA ILE A 268 -2.34 8.87 -12.66
C ILE A 268 -2.52 9.95 -13.72
N PRO A 269 -1.92 11.13 -13.52
CA PRO A 269 -2.03 12.22 -14.47
C PRO A 269 -1.13 11.96 -15.69
N MET A 270 -1.56 12.42 -16.86
CA MET A 270 -0.82 12.29 -18.12
C MET A 270 0.62 12.83 -18.01
N GLU A 271 0.81 13.90 -17.24
CA GLU A 271 2.10 14.55 -17.04
C GLU A 271 3.13 13.63 -16.38
N VAL A 272 2.69 12.78 -15.43
CA VAL A 272 3.55 11.80 -14.75
C VAL A 272 3.93 10.68 -15.71
N ASP A 273 2.95 10.14 -16.43
CA ASP A 273 3.19 9.11 -17.43
C ASP A 273 4.15 9.60 -18.52
N ARG A 274 3.93 10.81 -19.07
CA ARG A 274 4.83 11.47 -20.01
C ARG A 274 6.24 11.61 -19.45
N PHE A 275 6.38 12.10 -18.21
CA PHE A 275 7.67 12.37 -17.59
C PHE A 275 8.54 11.11 -17.50
N TYR A 276 7.95 9.98 -17.10
CA TYR A 276 8.65 8.72 -16.99
C TYR A 276 8.98 8.06 -18.33
N HIS A 277 8.33 8.50 -19.40
CA HIS A 277 8.66 8.10 -20.77
C HIS A 277 9.55 9.10 -21.51
N LEU A 278 10.06 10.14 -20.84
CA LEU A 278 11.08 11.00 -21.46
C LEU A 278 12.31 10.16 -21.86
N PRO A 279 13.01 10.53 -22.95
CA PRO A 279 14.18 9.79 -23.42
C PRO A 279 15.22 9.53 -22.31
N GLY A 280 15.61 8.27 -22.13
CA GLY A 280 16.67 7.88 -21.20
C GLY A 280 16.21 7.54 -19.78
N GLN A 281 14.95 7.79 -19.42
CA GLN A 281 14.46 7.60 -18.05
C GLN A 281 14.40 6.12 -17.64
N GLN A 282 13.82 5.27 -18.49
CA GLN A 282 13.73 3.83 -18.25
C GLN A 282 15.11 3.18 -18.07
N GLN A 283 16.10 3.56 -18.89
CA GLN A 283 17.48 3.04 -18.79
C GLN A 283 18.18 3.44 -17.48
N LYS A 284 17.72 4.51 -16.84
CA LYS A 284 18.27 5.05 -15.59
C LYS A 284 17.46 4.61 -14.37
N ASN A 285 16.51 3.69 -14.53
CA ASN A 285 15.59 3.27 -13.48
C ASN A 285 14.75 4.43 -12.92
N ILE A 286 14.51 5.47 -13.73
CA ILE A 286 13.60 6.57 -13.39
C ILE A 286 12.25 6.22 -14.01
N THR A 287 11.47 5.41 -13.30
CA THR A 287 10.17 4.91 -13.77
C THR A 287 9.11 5.07 -12.68
N LEU A 288 7.83 5.08 -13.06
CA LEU A 288 6.73 5.08 -12.10
C LEU A 288 6.77 3.84 -11.18
N ASP A 289 7.29 2.73 -11.70
CA ASP A 289 7.40 1.46 -10.99
C ASP A 289 8.47 1.45 -9.88
N LEU A 290 9.31 2.48 -9.82
CA LEU A 290 10.34 2.66 -8.78
C LEU A 290 10.20 3.99 -8.03
N HIS A 291 9.43 4.92 -8.59
CA HIS A 291 9.22 6.27 -8.06
C HIS A 291 7.72 6.61 -8.14
N PRO A 292 6.92 6.09 -7.19
CA PRO A 292 5.49 6.31 -7.18
C PRO A 292 5.11 7.79 -6.96
N VAL A 293 4.02 8.22 -7.58
CA VAL A 293 3.54 9.62 -7.52
C VAL A 293 2.03 9.66 -7.32
N GLY A 294 1.57 10.11 -6.16
CA GLY A 294 0.13 10.19 -5.86
C GLY A 294 -0.25 11.40 -5.03
N THR A 295 -1.46 11.34 -4.47
CA THR A 295 -2.10 12.39 -3.66
C THR A 295 -2.15 12.04 -2.16
N GLY A 296 -1.64 10.87 -1.80
CA GLY A 296 -1.72 10.28 -0.46
C GLY A 296 -0.95 11.02 0.62
N ALA A 297 -1.06 10.50 1.84
CA ALA A 297 -0.50 11.09 3.05
C ALA A 297 1.03 11.11 3.04
N PHE A 298 1.66 10.20 2.30
CA PHE A 298 3.10 10.10 2.19
C PHE A 298 3.57 10.09 0.74
N MET A 299 4.81 10.49 0.53
CA MET A 299 5.54 10.41 -0.72
C MET A 299 6.86 9.67 -0.52
N MET A 300 7.30 8.93 -1.53
CA MET A 300 8.56 8.21 -1.46
C MET A 300 9.74 9.13 -1.76
N THR A 301 10.62 9.34 -0.79
CA THR A 301 11.79 10.24 -0.92
C THR A 301 13.11 9.48 -1.03
N LYS A 302 13.15 8.22 -0.61
CA LYS A 302 14.26 7.29 -0.86
C LYS A 302 13.73 5.94 -1.32
N HIS A 303 14.30 5.45 -2.41
CA HIS A 303 14.07 4.09 -2.90
C HIS A 303 15.42 3.37 -3.08
N ASP A 304 15.81 2.59 -2.09
CA ASP A 304 16.88 1.60 -2.19
C ASP A 304 16.34 0.23 -1.75
N ALA A 305 15.81 -0.51 -2.73
CA ALA A 305 15.24 -1.83 -2.51
C ALA A 305 16.23 -2.85 -1.92
N SER A 306 17.54 -2.55 -1.91
CA SER A 306 18.56 -3.43 -1.32
C SER A 306 18.85 -3.13 0.14
N SER A 307 18.35 -2.01 0.70
CA SER A 307 18.58 -1.64 2.10
C SER A 307 17.39 -0.95 2.75
N GLU A 308 16.90 0.15 2.17
CA GLU A 308 16.00 1.07 2.85
C GLU A 308 15.11 1.84 1.87
N ILE A 309 13.83 1.91 2.18
CA ILE A 309 12.82 2.73 1.51
C ILE A 309 12.28 3.73 2.54
N VAL A 310 12.19 5.01 2.17
CA VAL A 310 11.70 6.07 3.07
C VAL A 310 10.50 6.76 2.45
N LEU A 311 9.43 6.82 3.23
CA LEU A 311 8.24 7.60 2.94
C LEU A 311 8.19 8.79 3.90
N GLU A 312 8.01 9.99 3.37
CA GLU A 312 7.88 11.22 4.16
C GLU A 312 6.49 11.83 3.93
N LYS A 313 5.96 12.53 4.94
CA LYS A 313 4.66 13.18 4.87
C LYS A 313 4.60 14.06 3.62
N ASN A 314 3.55 13.88 2.81
CA ASN A 314 3.29 14.72 1.65
C ASN A 314 2.90 16.12 2.14
N PRO A 315 3.69 17.17 1.84
CA PRO A 315 3.40 18.52 2.32
C PRO A 315 2.11 19.11 1.73
N ASN A 316 1.60 18.51 0.65
CA ASN A 316 0.35 18.91 0.00
C ASN A 316 -0.83 18.02 0.43
N TYR A 317 -0.64 17.12 1.40
CA TYR A 317 -1.75 16.30 1.89
C TYR A 317 -2.80 17.21 2.53
N ARG A 318 -4.06 16.94 2.19
CA ARG A 318 -5.19 17.71 2.69
C ARG A 318 -5.43 17.41 4.17
N GLU A 319 -6.10 18.32 4.86
CA GLU A 319 -6.59 18.05 6.21
C GLU A 319 -7.57 16.87 6.20
N GLU A 320 -7.23 15.83 6.96
CA GLU A 320 -8.09 14.69 7.27
C GLU A 320 -7.94 14.40 8.77
N TYR A 321 -8.98 13.84 9.38
CA TYR A 321 -9.05 13.64 10.82
C TYR A 321 -9.36 12.19 11.16
N TYR A 322 -8.80 11.73 12.28
CA TYR A 322 -9.03 10.39 12.78
C TYR A 322 -10.52 10.18 13.15
N PRO A 323 -11.14 9.05 12.77
CA PRO A 323 -12.56 8.81 12.93
C PRO A 323 -13.01 8.80 14.40
N SER A 324 -14.17 9.38 14.66
CA SER A 324 -14.80 9.43 16.00
C SER A 324 -15.77 8.30 16.29
N GLN A 325 -16.01 7.44 15.31
CA GLN A 325 -16.97 6.35 15.42
C GLN A 325 -16.27 5.03 15.13
N GLY A 326 -16.62 4.00 15.90
CA GLY A 326 -16.14 2.64 15.74
C GLY A 326 -17.03 1.67 16.52
N GLU A 327 -16.63 0.41 16.55
CA GLU A 327 -17.31 -0.64 17.30
C GLU A 327 -17.13 -0.48 18.83
N PRO A 328 -17.97 -1.11 19.66
CA PRO A 328 -17.79 -1.11 21.12
C PRO A 328 -16.41 -1.61 21.56
N SER A 329 -15.85 -2.59 20.85
CA SER A 329 -14.50 -3.11 21.10
C SER A 329 -13.41 -2.07 20.86
N ASP A 330 -13.61 -1.14 19.92
CA ASP A 330 -12.61 -0.13 19.56
C ASP A 330 -12.42 0.88 20.69
N ARG A 331 -13.50 1.18 21.43
CA ARG A 331 -13.41 1.98 22.67
C ARG A 331 -12.61 1.25 23.74
N GLY A 332 -12.86 -0.06 23.94
CA GLY A 332 -12.11 -0.88 24.89
C GLY A 332 -10.61 -0.96 24.54
N ASN A 333 -10.30 -0.97 23.24
CA ASN A 333 -8.94 -0.98 22.70
C ASN A 333 -8.31 0.41 22.58
N ARG A 334 -8.98 1.47 23.07
CA ARG A 334 -8.49 2.86 23.04
C ARG A 334 -8.25 3.43 21.64
N LEU A 335 -8.81 2.80 20.61
CA LEU A 335 -8.71 3.28 19.22
C LEU A 335 -9.51 4.55 18.99
N LEU A 336 -10.39 4.95 19.92
CA LEU A 336 -11.15 6.21 19.83
C LEU A 336 -10.53 7.35 20.65
N ASP A 337 -9.38 7.13 21.31
CA ASP A 337 -8.72 8.14 22.14
C ASP A 337 -8.20 9.31 21.28
N ASP A 338 -7.69 9.02 20.08
CA ASP A 338 -7.19 10.01 19.11
C ASP A 338 -8.30 10.60 18.22
N SER A 339 -9.56 10.50 18.64
CA SER A 339 -10.70 10.95 17.86
C SER A 339 -10.59 12.43 17.50
N GLY A 340 -10.67 12.74 16.20
CA GLY A 340 -10.63 14.12 15.71
C GLY A 340 -9.22 14.72 15.63
N GLU A 341 -8.18 13.96 15.98
CA GLU A 341 -6.79 14.39 15.77
C GLU A 341 -6.44 14.38 14.27
N GLU A 342 -5.55 15.29 13.86
CA GLU A 342 -5.17 15.48 12.45
C GLU A 342 -4.27 14.35 11.95
N LEU A 343 -4.57 13.85 10.75
CA LEU A 343 -3.80 12.81 10.06
C LEU A 343 -2.84 13.40 9.01
N PRO A 344 -1.69 12.75 8.75
CA PRO A 344 -1.11 11.63 9.50
C PRO A 344 -0.44 12.07 10.81
N PHE A 345 -0.43 11.18 11.81
CA PHE A 345 0.20 11.40 13.12
C PHE A 345 1.74 11.37 13.10
N ILE A 346 2.31 10.68 12.12
CA ILE A 346 3.75 10.50 11.94
C ILE A 346 4.22 11.29 10.74
N ASP A 347 5.49 11.70 10.77
CA ASP A 347 6.11 12.50 9.72
C ASP A 347 6.84 11.63 8.69
N LYS A 348 7.26 10.43 9.09
CA LYS A 348 8.15 9.58 8.31
C LYS A 348 7.94 8.11 8.61
N ILE A 349 8.07 7.28 7.57
CA ILE A 349 8.13 5.82 7.68
C ILE A 349 9.43 5.35 7.04
N VAL A 350 10.23 4.60 7.79
CA VAL A 350 11.49 4.02 7.33
C VAL A 350 11.32 2.50 7.26
N PHE A 351 11.31 1.98 6.04
CA PHE A 351 11.26 0.56 5.75
C PHE A 351 12.67 0.03 5.53
N ARG A 352 13.05 -1.06 6.20
CA ARG A 352 14.37 -1.70 6.05
C ARG A 352 14.24 -3.12 5.54
N LEU A 353 15.14 -3.51 4.64
CA LEU A 353 15.18 -4.84 4.09
C LEU A 353 15.66 -5.82 5.16
N GLU A 354 14.81 -6.77 5.53
CA GLU A 354 15.15 -7.83 6.46
C GLU A 354 15.51 -9.11 5.69
N LYS A 355 16.80 -9.43 5.68
CA LYS A 355 17.38 -10.68 5.15
C LYS A 355 17.96 -11.42 6.35
N GLU A 356 17.24 -12.43 6.82
CA GLU A 356 17.43 -12.97 8.17
C GLU A 356 18.86 -13.46 8.47
N ALA A 357 19.39 -12.99 9.60
CA ALA A 357 20.45 -13.64 10.37
C ALA A 357 20.10 -13.70 11.89
N ILE A 358 19.21 -12.83 12.34
CA ILE A 358 18.63 -12.78 13.70
C ILE A 358 17.11 -12.69 13.51
N PRO A 359 16.29 -13.40 14.30
CA PRO A 359 14.83 -13.36 14.17
C PRO A 359 14.27 -11.94 14.29
N LEU A 360 13.29 -11.60 13.43
CA LEU A 360 12.60 -10.31 13.42
C LEU A 360 12.06 -9.91 14.81
N TRP A 361 11.52 -10.88 15.54
CA TRP A 361 11.01 -10.67 16.90
C TRP A 361 12.07 -10.14 17.86
N THR A 362 13.29 -10.68 17.82
CA THR A 362 14.40 -10.21 18.65
C THR A 362 14.78 -8.77 18.31
N LYS A 363 14.78 -8.41 17.02
CA LYS A 363 15.03 -7.02 16.58
C LYS A 363 13.95 -6.06 17.05
N PHE A 364 12.68 -6.48 17.02
CA PHE A 364 11.57 -5.72 17.62
C PHE A 364 11.79 -5.47 19.12
N LEU A 365 12.16 -6.51 19.88
CA LEU A 365 12.46 -6.35 21.32
C LEU A 365 13.68 -5.46 21.59
N GLN A 366 14.59 -5.34 20.64
CA GLN A 366 15.73 -4.43 20.68
C GLN A 366 15.39 -3.01 20.22
N GLY A 367 14.16 -2.76 19.76
CA GLY A 367 13.68 -1.45 19.33
C GLY A 367 14.01 -1.08 17.89
N TYR A 368 14.41 -2.03 17.03
CA TYR A 368 14.69 -1.75 15.60
C TYR A 368 13.44 -1.47 14.77
N TYR A 369 12.28 -1.94 15.22
CA TYR A 369 11.00 -1.87 14.52
C TYR A 369 9.90 -1.58 15.53
N ASP A 370 8.88 -0.80 15.14
CA ASP A 370 7.76 -0.44 16.02
C ASP A 370 6.63 -1.47 16.00
N ARG A 371 6.69 -2.41 15.05
CA ARG A 371 5.71 -3.49 14.88
C ARG A 371 6.41 -4.75 14.42
N ALA A 372 5.96 -5.89 14.92
CA ALA A 372 6.35 -7.21 14.42
C ALA A 372 5.17 -8.18 14.48
N ALA A 373 5.12 -9.11 13.54
CA ALA A 373 4.24 -10.26 13.62
C ALA A 373 4.80 -11.29 14.61
N ILE A 374 3.91 -11.98 15.34
CA ILE A 374 4.30 -13.09 16.22
C ILE A 374 4.37 -14.37 15.38
N ASN A 375 5.60 -14.80 15.05
CA ASN A 375 5.86 -16.06 14.37
C ASN A 375 5.68 -17.26 15.32
N SER A 376 5.65 -18.48 14.77
CA SER A 376 5.52 -19.72 15.55
C SER A 376 6.58 -19.81 16.65
N ASP A 377 7.83 -19.51 16.28
CA ASP A 377 9.01 -19.78 17.11
C ASP A 377 9.12 -18.83 18.31
N SER A 378 8.51 -17.65 18.23
CA SER A 378 8.50 -16.67 19.32
C SER A 378 7.20 -16.68 20.12
N PHE A 379 6.22 -17.52 19.75
CA PHE A 379 4.87 -17.45 20.29
C PHE A 379 4.83 -17.64 21.81
N ASP A 380 5.47 -18.69 22.32
CA ASP A 380 5.48 -19.00 23.76
C ASP A 380 6.18 -17.92 24.61
N GLN A 381 7.11 -17.17 24.03
CA GLN A 381 7.76 -16.03 24.69
C GLN A 381 6.89 -14.77 24.68
N SER A 382 6.03 -14.65 23.66
CA SER A 382 5.28 -13.43 23.36
C SER A 382 3.90 -13.42 24.02
N VAL A 383 3.25 -14.58 24.08
CA VAL A 383 1.85 -14.71 24.50
C VAL A 383 1.63 -15.92 25.40
N ASN A 384 0.70 -15.76 26.33
CA ASN A 384 0.12 -16.84 27.12
C ASN A 384 -1.21 -17.26 26.49
N VAL A 385 -1.40 -18.56 26.31
CA VAL A 385 -2.69 -19.12 25.90
C VAL A 385 -3.48 -19.47 27.16
N SER A 386 -4.70 -18.93 27.27
CA SER A 386 -5.62 -19.19 28.38
C SER A 386 -6.98 -19.64 27.84
N VAL A 387 -7.87 -20.08 28.73
CA VAL A 387 -9.24 -20.47 28.39
C VAL A 387 -10.03 -19.30 27.77
N ASP A 388 -9.64 -18.06 28.09
CA ASP A 388 -10.24 -16.82 27.59
C ASP A 388 -9.58 -16.31 26.29
N GLY A 389 -8.57 -17.02 25.76
CA GLY A 389 -7.88 -16.67 24.52
C GLY A 389 -6.38 -16.37 24.69
N ILE A 390 -5.81 -15.74 23.65
CA ILE A 390 -4.38 -15.38 23.58
C ILE A 390 -4.18 -14.00 24.21
N ALA A 391 -3.30 -13.90 25.22
CA ALA A 391 -2.95 -12.64 25.88
C ALA A 391 -1.43 -12.44 25.91
N LEU A 392 -0.95 -11.19 25.95
CA LEU A 392 0.49 -10.92 26.13
C LEU A 392 1.02 -11.48 27.46
N SER A 393 2.27 -11.94 27.42
CA SER A 393 3.01 -12.29 28.64
C SER A 393 3.25 -11.05 29.51
N ASP A 394 3.42 -11.26 30.81
CA ASP A 394 3.69 -10.15 31.75
C ASP A 394 5.01 -9.44 31.46
N GLU A 395 5.98 -10.15 30.89
CA GLU A 395 7.23 -9.55 30.42
C GLU A 395 6.97 -8.54 29.29
N MET A 396 6.15 -8.90 28.31
CA MET A 396 5.83 -8.01 27.18
C MET A 396 5.08 -6.76 27.63
N LYS A 397 4.12 -6.91 28.55
CA LYS A 397 3.42 -5.77 29.16
C LYS A 397 4.37 -4.84 29.90
N LYS A 398 5.34 -5.38 30.65
CA LYS A 398 6.38 -4.58 31.33
C LYS A 398 7.28 -3.82 30.37
N LYS A 399 7.48 -4.34 29.15
CA LYS A 399 8.22 -3.66 28.07
C LYS A 399 7.38 -2.66 27.28
N GLY A 400 6.12 -2.43 27.66
CA GLY A 400 5.23 -1.49 26.98
C GLY A 400 4.69 -1.99 25.63
N VAL A 401 4.79 -3.29 25.35
CA VAL A 401 4.28 -3.89 24.11
C VAL A 401 2.76 -4.00 24.20
N ASN A 402 2.09 -3.64 23.10
CA ASN A 402 0.65 -3.81 22.93
C ASN A 402 0.37 -4.90 21.88
N LEU A 403 -0.63 -5.75 22.13
CA LEU A 403 -1.05 -6.79 21.20
C LEU A 403 -2.31 -6.33 20.48
N ILE A 404 -2.21 -6.31 19.15
CA ILE A 404 -3.33 -6.03 18.27
C ILE A 404 -3.69 -7.33 17.56
N THR A 405 -4.92 -7.79 17.75
CA THR A 405 -5.47 -8.96 17.06
C THR A 405 -6.53 -8.54 16.06
N ALA A 406 -6.58 -9.23 14.93
CA ALA A 406 -7.62 -9.04 13.92
C ALA A 406 -7.90 -10.37 13.23
N ILE A 407 -9.16 -10.58 12.85
CA ILE A 407 -9.55 -11.68 11.96
C ILE A 407 -9.12 -11.31 10.55
N GLU A 408 -8.27 -12.14 9.95
CA GLU A 408 -7.85 -12.02 8.55
C GLU A 408 -8.76 -12.90 7.68
N PRO A 409 -9.60 -12.32 6.81
CA PRO A 409 -10.45 -13.09 5.90
C PRO A 409 -9.62 -13.54 4.68
N ALA A 410 -8.64 -14.42 4.92
CA ALA A 410 -7.76 -14.98 3.90
C ALA A 410 -7.83 -16.51 3.89
N THR A 411 -7.64 -17.08 2.70
CA THR A 411 -7.56 -18.53 2.49
C THR A 411 -6.15 -18.87 2.05
N TYR A 412 -5.49 -19.78 2.78
CA TYR A 412 -4.23 -20.38 2.37
C TYR A 412 -4.54 -21.75 1.75
N TYR A 413 -3.87 -22.09 0.65
CA TYR A 413 -4.15 -23.34 -0.06
C TYR A 413 -2.92 -23.85 -0.80
N VAL A 414 -2.88 -25.15 -1.05
CA VAL A 414 -1.94 -25.79 -1.98
C VAL A 414 -2.55 -25.79 -3.38
N GLY A 415 -1.90 -25.09 -4.32
CA GLY A 415 -2.32 -25.05 -5.72
C GLY A 415 -1.67 -26.15 -6.57
N PHE A 416 -2.47 -26.81 -7.40
CA PHE A 416 -1.94 -27.75 -8.41
C PHE A 416 -1.77 -27.03 -9.76
N ASN A 417 -0.61 -27.19 -10.39
CA ASN A 417 -0.41 -26.71 -11.76
C ASN A 417 -1.24 -27.57 -12.72
N MET A 418 -2.34 -27.02 -13.22
CA MET A 418 -3.27 -27.76 -14.09
C MET A 418 -2.71 -28.06 -15.49
N LEU A 419 -1.57 -27.48 -15.86
CA LEU A 419 -0.84 -27.77 -17.10
C LEU A 419 0.21 -28.88 -16.94
N ASP A 420 0.49 -29.31 -15.72
CA ASP A 420 1.43 -30.39 -15.46
C ASP A 420 0.86 -31.74 -15.94
N PRO A 421 1.63 -32.59 -16.64
CA PRO A 421 1.12 -33.85 -17.18
C PRO A 421 0.80 -34.91 -16.11
N ILE A 422 1.35 -34.80 -14.90
CA ILE A 422 1.19 -35.77 -13.81
C ILE A 422 0.05 -35.35 -12.88
N VAL A 423 0.07 -34.11 -12.38
CA VAL A 423 -0.93 -33.63 -11.42
C VAL A 423 -2.05 -32.80 -12.06
N GLY A 424 -1.83 -32.25 -13.26
CA GLY A 424 -2.79 -31.41 -13.96
C GLY A 424 -3.84 -32.17 -14.79
N GLY A 425 -4.69 -31.43 -15.51
CA GLY A 425 -5.77 -31.99 -16.32
C GLY A 425 -6.99 -32.55 -15.56
N TYR A 426 -8.00 -32.96 -16.33
CA TYR A 426 -9.33 -33.37 -15.83
C TYR A 426 -9.62 -34.87 -15.97
N SER A 427 -8.61 -35.69 -16.33
CA SER A 427 -8.80 -37.15 -16.36
C SER A 427 -9.07 -37.68 -14.95
N GLU A 428 -9.74 -38.84 -14.88
CA GLU A 428 -10.05 -39.48 -13.59
C GLU A 428 -8.77 -39.78 -12.79
N ARG A 429 -7.71 -40.25 -13.45
CA ARG A 429 -6.43 -40.57 -12.80
C ARG A 429 -5.83 -39.33 -12.14
N ASN A 430 -5.72 -38.21 -12.87
CA ASN A 430 -5.13 -36.99 -12.33
C ASN A 430 -5.99 -36.41 -11.19
N ARG A 431 -7.33 -36.44 -11.33
CA ARG A 431 -8.24 -36.01 -10.26
C ARG A 431 -8.06 -36.85 -9.00
N LYS A 432 -8.04 -38.18 -9.11
CA LYS A 432 -7.84 -39.09 -7.97
C LYS A 432 -6.47 -38.89 -7.31
N LEU A 433 -5.42 -38.60 -8.08
CA LEU A 433 -4.12 -38.27 -7.52
C LEU A 433 -4.17 -36.97 -6.69
N ARG A 434 -4.77 -35.89 -7.22
CA ARG A 434 -4.93 -34.63 -6.46
C ARG A 434 -5.75 -34.85 -5.19
N GLN A 435 -6.84 -35.61 -5.26
CA GLN A 435 -7.65 -35.98 -4.09
C GLN A 435 -6.82 -36.76 -3.05
N ALA A 436 -6.03 -37.74 -3.47
CA ALA A 436 -5.15 -38.49 -2.57
C ALA A 436 -4.14 -37.58 -1.87
N ILE A 437 -3.52 -36.63 -2.59
CA ILE A 437 -2.60 -35.66 -2.00
C ILE A 437 -3.33 -34.76 -0.99
N SER A 438 -4.51 -34.25 -1.32
CA SER A 438 -5.31 -33.42 -0.42
C SER A 438 -5.79 -34.17 0.83
N ILE A 439 -6.03 -35.48 0.76
CA ILE A 439 -6.44 -36.30 1.91
C ILE A 439 -5.25 -36.59 2.85
N VAL A 440 -4.04 -36.76 2.30
CA VAL A 440 -2.85 -37.09 3.09
C VAL A 440 -2.26 -35.86 3.80
N TYR A 441 -2.59 -34.66 3.35
CA TYR A 441 -2.16 -33.42 3.99
C TYR A 441 -3.11 -33.08 5.16
N ASP A 442 -2.63 -33.28 6.39
CA ASP A 442 -3.39 -32.98 7.61
C ASP A 442 -3.35 -31.46 7.91
N GLU A 443 -4.36 -30.75 7.43
CA GLU A 443 -4.54 -29.31 7.69
C GLU A 443 -4.80 -29.00 9.17
N GLU A 444 -5.46 -29.91 9.91
CA GLU A 444 -5.76 -29.71 11.33
C GLU A 444 -4.47 -29.74 12.15
N GLU A 445 -3.62 -30.74 11.91
CA GLU A 445 -2.30 -30.85 12.53
C GLU A 445 -1.40 -29.67 12.13
N PHE A 446 -1.43 -29.26 10.86
CA PHE A 446 -0.67 -28.09 10.39
C PHE A 446 -1.08 -26.80 11.13
N ILE A 447 -2.38 -26.54 11.25
CA ILE A 447 -2.90 -25.36 11.96
C ILE A 447 -2.53 -25.44 13.45
N SER A 448 -2.70 -26.60 14.07
CA SER A 448 -2.40 -26.82 15.49
C SER A 448 -0.93 -26.55 15.80
N ILE A 449 -0.01 -27.17 15.04
CA ILE A 449 1.43 -27.16 15.34
C ILE A 449 2.11 -25.91 14.78
N PHE A 450 1.91 -25.57 13.51
CA PHE A 450 2.69 -24.52 12.84
C PHE A 450 2.02 -23.15 12.88
N ARG A 451 0.70 -23.10 13.10
CA ARG A 451 -0.04 -21.83 13.26
C ARG A 451 -0.44 -21.57 14.72
N ASN A 452 -0.10 -22.45 15.65
CA ASN A 452 -0.48 -22.39 17.08
C ASN A 452 -2.00 -22.23 17.25
N GLY A 453 -2.78 -22.97 16.46
CA GLY A 453 -4.25 -22.92 16.47
C GLY A 453 -4.86 -21.64 15.87
N ARG A 454 -4.07 -20.77 15.24
CA ARG A 454 -4.55 -19.51 14.64
C ARG A 454 -5.10 -19.71 13.22
N GLY A 455 -6.23 -20.40 13.11
CA GLY A 455 -6.94 -20.61 11.86
C GLY A 455 -8.03 -21.67 11.97
N GLU A 456 -8.78 -21.83 10.89
CA GLU A 456 -9.78 -22.89 10.73
C GLU A 456 -9.48 -23.64 9.43
N VAL A 457 -9.85 -24.93 9.36
CA VAL A 457 -9.68 -25.73 8.14
C VAL A 457 -10.52 -25.12 7.03
N ALA A 458 -9.87 -24.77 5.92
CA ALA A 458 -10.51 -24.15 4.78
C ALA A 458 -11.34 -25.19 3.99
N MET A 459 -12.66 -25.11 4.11
CA MET A 459 -13.60 -25.95 3.34
C MET A 459 -14.15 -25.26 2.09
N SER A 460 -13.73 -24.02 1.83
CA SER A 460 -14.17 -23.20 0.70
C SER A 460 -13.03 -22.27 0.28
N PRO A 461 -12.92 -21.91 -1.02
CA PRO A 461 -12.00 -20.86 -1.46
C PRO A 461 -12.36 -19.49 -0.88
N ILE A 462 -13.62 -19.27 -0.49
CA ILE A 462 -14.07 -18.03 0.15
C ILE A 462 -14.01 -18.23 1.67
N PRO A 463 -13.26 -17.40 2.42
CA PRO A 463 -13.14 -17.54 3.86
C PRO A 463 -14.42 -17.05 4.59
N PRO A 464 -14.64 -17.50 5.85
CA PRO A 464 -15.73 -17.01 6.68
C PRO A 464 -15.74 -15.47 6.80
N GLY A 465 -16.94 -14.89 6.91
CA GLY A 465 -17.11 -13.44 7.04
C GLY A 465 -17.06 -12.65 5.73
N ILE A 466 -16.77 -13.29 4.60
CA ILE A 466 -16.87 -12.69 3.27
C ILE A 466 -18.21 -13.03 2.61
N PHE A 467 -18.84 -12.05 1.96
CA PHE A 467 -20.07 -12.26 1.22
C PHE A 467 -19.91 -13.35 0.15
N GLY A 468 -20.80 -14.34 0.16
CA GLY A 468 -20.74 -15.51 -0.70
C GLY A 468 -20.19 -16.77 -0.02
N TYR A 469 -19.61 -16.65 1.18
CA TYR A 469 -19.30 -17.80 2.02
C TYR A 469 -20.58 -18.55 2.43
N GLN A 470 -20.56 -19.87 2.31
CA GLN A 470 -21.61 -20.76 2.77
C GLN A 470 -21.04 -21.68 3.85
N GLN A 471 -21.64 -21.64 5.04
CA GLN A 471 -21.23 -22.47 6.17
C GLN A 471 -21.91 -23.84 6.07
N GLY A 472 -21.13 -24.91 6.12
CA GLY A 472 -21.63 -26.24 6.49
C GLY A 472 -22.35 -27.08 5.43
N GLU A 473 -22.19 -26.81 4.13
CA GLU A 473 -22.74 -27.71 3.08
C GLU A 473 -21.72 -27.97 1.96
N TYR A 474 -20.94 -29.06 2.06
CA TYR A 474 -20.28 -29.70 0.91
C TYR A 474 -20.20 -31.22 1.08
#